data_AF-A0A927HXK1-F1
#
_entry.id   AF-A0A927HXK1-F1
#
_cell.length_a   1.000
_cell.length_b   1.000
_cell.length_c   1.000
_cell.angle_alpha   90.00
_cell.angle_beta   90.00
_cell.angle_gamma   90.00
#
_symmetry.space_group_name_H-M   'P 1'
#
loop_
_entity.id
_entity.type
_entity.pdbx_description
1 polymer ?
#
loop_
_entity_poly.entity_id
_entity_poly.type
_entity_poly.pdbx_seq_one_letter_code
_entity_poly.pdbx_strand_id
1 'polypeptide(L)'
;MGERGHTKGPWRVKRTDTTYYVESAEGVRVLSTSWHGHIRKPYPLKGEAFANANLAAAAPDLVEAAKDVIASRSSTYKARNGRSVGIQDDSGEMVWLVPFGQMALLEAALSKATPTGEASDV
;
A
#
# COMPACT_ATOMS: atom_id res chain seq x y z
N MET A 1 -6.07 24.53 -16.22
CA MET A 1 -6.24 23.83 -14.93
C MET A 1 -5.67 22.44 -15.14
N GLY A 2 -4.44 22.17 -14.70
CA GLY A 2 -3.78 20.89 -14.97
C GLY A 2 -4.44 19.80 -14.14
N GLU A 3 -4.84 18.70 -14.77
CA GLU A 3 -5.29 17.50 -14.05
C GLU A 3 -4.20 17.11 -13.07
N ARG A 4 -4.53 17.09 -11.77
CA ARG A 4 -3.67 16.48 -10.75
C ARG A 4 -3.82 14.96 -10.86
N GLY A 5 -3.28 14.41 -11.94
CA GLY A 5 -3.24 12.97 -12.17
C GLY A 5 -2.32 12.31 -11.15
N HIS A 6 -2.74 11.17 -10.60
CA HIS A 6 -1.83 10.32 -9.84
C HIS A 6 -0.63 9.95 -10.73
N THR A 7 0.59 10.24 -10.28
CA THR A 7 1.79 9.75 -10.96
C THR A 7 1.79 8.22 -10.85
N LYS A 8 1.96 7.52 -11.97
CA LYS A 8 1.98 6.06 -11.99
C LYS A 8 3.19 5.53 -11.19
N GLY A 9 3.03 4.39 -10.54
CA GLY A 9 4.11 3.66 -9.90
C GLY A 9 5.07 3.01 -10.92
N PRO A 10 6.12 2.32 -10.47
CA PRO A 10 6.48 2.07 -9.08
C PRO A 10 7.23 3.26 -8.47
N TRP A 11 6.92 3.57 -7.21
CA TRP A 11 7.67 4.55 -6.43
C TRP A 11 8.65 3.87 -5.48
N ARG A 12 9.80 4.54 -5.23
CA ARG A 12 10.91 4.01 -4.44
C ARG A 12 11.34 5.00 -3.37
N VAL A 13 11.62 4.49 -2.18
CA VAL A 13 12.24 5.28 -1.11
C VAL A 13 13.74 5.34 -1.33
N LYS A 14 14.31 6.54 -1.26
CA LYS A 14 15.74 6.80 -1.16
C LYS A 14 16.03 7.53 0.14
N ARG A 15 17.27 7.43 0.61
CA ARG A 15 17.72 8.05 1.86
C ARG A 15 18.98 8.89 1.66
N THR A 16 19.07 9.97 2.41
CA THR A 16 20.31 10.64 2.78
C THR A 16 20.52 10.50 4.29
N ASP A 17 21.52 11.19 4.84
CA ASP A 17 21.83 11.19 6.28
C ASP A 17 20.74 11.84 7.16
N THR A 18 19.84 12.62 6.56
CA THR A 18 18.82 13.38 7.29
C THR A 18 17.45 13.41 6.61
N THR A 19 17.29 12.75 5.46
CA THR A 19 16.07 12.86 4.65
C THR A 19 15.74 11.55 3.93
N TYR A 20 14.48 11.14 3.97
CA TYR A 20 13.91 10.17 3.04
C TYR A 20 13.19 10.90 1.92
N TYR A 21 13.35 10.43 0.69
CA TYR A 21 12.61 10.96 -0.44
C TYR A 21 12.05 9.81 -1.26
N VAL A 22 10.84 10.02 -1.77
CA VAL A 22 10.16 9.06 -2.64
C VAL A 22 10.31 9.55 -4.07
N GLU A 23 10.77 8.68 -4.95
CA GLU A 23 10.92 8.96 -6.38
C GLU A 23 10.06 8.04 -7.23
N SER A 24 9.55 8.56 -8.35
CA SER A 24 8.98 7.75 -9.41
C SER A 24 10.05 6.93 -10.12
N ALA A 25 9.62 5.99 -10.97
CA ALA A 25 10.52 5.23 -11.84
C ALA A 25 11.35 6.13 -12.79
N GLU A 26 10.84 7.32 -13.11
CA GLU A 26 11.48 8.32 -13.97
C GLU A 26 12.45 9.24 -13.20
N GLY A 27 12.62 9.03 -11.88
CA GLY A 27 13.49 9.82 -11.03
C GLY A 27 12.87 11.14 -10.56
N VAL A 28 11.57 11.35 -10.77
CA VAL A 28 10.86 12.54 -10.27
C VAL A 28 10.62 12.37 -8.78
N ARG A 29 11.09 13.33 -7.96
CA ARG A 29 10.84 13.35 -6.51
C ARG A 29 9.38 13.72 -6.24
N VAL A 30 8.62 12.79 -5.68
CA VAL A 30 7.19 12.96 -5.37
C VAL A 30 6.94 13.38 -3.92
N LEU A 31 7.84 13.01 -3.00
CA LEU A 31 7.72 13.33 -1.58
C LEU A 31 9.11 13.40 -0.93
N SER A 32 9.24 14.19 0.13
CA SER A 32 10.44 14.32 0.95
C SER A 32 10.05 14.45 2.41
N THR A 33 10.62 13.61 3.28
CA THR A 33 10.46 13.68 4.73
C THR A 33 11.84 13.79 5.37
N SER A 34 12.13 14.87 6.07
CA SER A 34 13.41 15.03 6.78
C SER A 34 13.27 14.67 8.25
N TRP A 35 14.41 14.39 8.89
CA TRP A 35 14.57 14.36 10.35
C TRP A 35 15.70 15.30 10.77
N HIS A 36 15.31 16.53 11.11
CA HIS A 36 16.25 17.53 11.63
C HIS A 36 15.87 17.90 13.06
N GLY A 37 16.75 17.57 14.01
CA GLY A 37 16.50 17.75 15.45
C GLY A 37 16.37 19.20 15.93
N HIS A 38 16.55 20.21 15.06
CA HIS A 38 16.72 21.61 15.45
C HIS A 38 15.57 22.56 15.08
N ILE A 39 14.48 22.10 14.46
CA ILE A 39 13.48 23.02 13.86
C ILE A 39 12.10 23.04 14.56
N ARG A 40 11.54 21.93 15.10
CA ARG A 40 10.28 21.91 15.91
C ARG A 40 10.20 20.65 16.81
N LYS A 41 9.47 20.68 17.94
CA LYS A 41 9.16 19.53 18.83
C LYS A 41 7.64 19.41 19.10
N PRO A 42 7.05 18.20 19.26
CA PRO A 42 7.61 16.88 18.95
C PRO A 42 7.59 16.63 17.43
N TYR A 43 8.66 16.00 16.93
CA TYR A 43 9.01 15.85 15.52
C TYR A 43 8.96 14.36 15.16
N PRO A 44 8.68 13.95 13.90
CA PRO A 44 8.77 12.55 13.53
C PRO A 44 10.16 12.00 13.80
N LEU A 45 10.28 11.03 14.72
CA LEU A 45 11.53 10.29 14.92
C LEU A 45 11.95 9.65 13.58
N LYS A 46 13.24 9.35 13.39
CA LYS A 46 13.76 8.72 12.16
C LYS A 46 12.89 7.54 11.69
N GLY A 47 12.37 6.74 12.62
CA GLY A 47 11.42 5.66 12.36
C GLY A 47 10.07 6.11 11.81
N GLU A 48 9.49 7.20 12.32
CA GLU A 48 8.23 7.77 11.79
C GLU A 48 8.43 8.36 10.38
N ALA A 49 9.54 9.06 10.15
CA ALA A 49 9.88 9.57 8.81
C ALA A 49 10.03 8.42 7.79
N PHE A 50 10.67 7.33 8.20
CA PHE A 50 10.79 6.12 7.38
C PHE A 50 9.44 5.46 7.10
N ALA A 51 8.60 5.31 8.13
CA ALA A 51 7.26 4.73 7.98
C ALA A 51 6.40 5.55 7.01
N ASN A 52 6.42 6.89 7.13
CA ASN A 52 5.71 7.79 6.21
C ASN A 52 6.23 7.68 4.77
N ALA A 53 7.56 7.58 4.59
CA ALA A 53 8.15 7.42 3.26
C ALA A 53 7.76 6.08 2.61
N ASN A 54 7.75 4.98 3.37
CA ASN A 54 7.34 3.66 2.87
C ASN A 54 5.86 3.64 2.48
N LEU A 55 4.99 4.17 3.35
CA LEU A 55 3.56 4.27 3.07
C LEU A 55 3.33 5.07 1.77
N ALA A 56 4.00 6.21 1.61
CA ALA A 56 3.91 7.00 0.40
C ALA A 56 4.40 6.23 -0.83
N ALA A 57 5.54 5.53 -0.74
CA ALA A 57 6.08 4.74 -1.86
C ALA A 57 5.23 3.52 -2.24
N ALA A 58 4.44 2.98 -1.31
CA ALA A 58 3.53 1.88 -1.54
C ALA A 58 2.14 2.32 -2.05
N ALA A 59 1.80 3.60 -1.93
CA ALA A 59 0.45 4.10 -2.21
C ALA A 59 -0.07 3.77 -3.63
N PRO A 60 0.71 3.90 -4.73
CA PRO A 60 0.21 3.52 -6.06
C PRO A 60 -0.16 2.03 -6.14
N ASP A 61 0.74 1.18 -5.65
CA ASP A 61 0.57 -0.28 -5.70
C ASP A 61 -0.62 -0.72 -4.82
N LEU A 62 -0.80 -0.10 -3.65
CA LEU A 62 -1.95 -0.33 -2.77
C LEU A 62 -3.27 0.04 -3.43
N VAL A 63 -3.33 1.20 -4.09
CA VAL A 63 -4.55 1.67 -4.76
C VAL A 63 -4.91 0.75 -5.93
N GLU A 64 -3.93 0.31 -6.71
CA GLU A 64 -4.15 -0.62 -7.81
C GLU A 64 -4.61 -1.99 -7.30
N ALA A 65 -3.90 -2.58 -6.33
CA ALA A 65 -4.27 -3.88 -5.76
C ALA A 65 -5.64 -3.87 -5.09
N ALA A 66 -6.00 -2.80 -4.37
CA ALA A 66 -7.32 -2.66 -3.77
C ALA A 66 -8.44 -2.58 -4.84
N LYS A 67 -8.21 -1.86 -5.94
CA LYS A 67 -9.16 -1.81 -7.07
C LYS A 67 -9.36 -3.18 -7.69
N ASP A 68 -8.28 -3.95 -7.87
CA ASP A 68 -8.34 -5.28 -8.45
C ASP A 68 -9.11 -6.27 -7.56
N VAL A 69 -8.92 -6.21 -6.23
CA VAL A 69 -9.73 -7.01 -5.29
C VAL A 69 -11.21 -6.62 -5.35
N ILE A 70 -11.51 -5.32 -5.36
CA ILE A 70 -12.90 -4.83 -5.46
C ILE A 70 -13.55 -5.26 -6.79
N ALA A 71 -12.80 -5.25 -7.89
CA ALA A 71 -13.31 -5.63 -9.21
C ALA A 71 -13.47 -7.14 -9.37
N SER A 72 -12.63 -7.94 -8.71
CA SER A 72 -12.61 -9.40 -8.84
C SER A 72 -13.46 -10.14 -7.80
N ARG A 73 -13.94 -9.46 -6.75
CA ARG A 73 -14.76 -10.10 -5.72
C ARG A 73 -16.10 -10.59 -6.30
N SER A 74 -16.52 -11.76 -5.84
CA SER A 74 -17.83 -12.35 -6.15
C SER A 74 -18.48 -12.85 -4.87
N SER A 75 -19.80 -12.75 -4.75
CA SER A 75 -20.55 -13.35 -3.64
C SER A 75 -20.94 -14.81 -3.92
N THR A 76 -20.63 -15.32 -5.12
CA THR A 76 -20.96 -16.69 -5.52
C THR A 76 -19.83 -17.37 -6.29
N TYR A 77 -19.80 -18.69 -6.24
CA TYR A 77 -18.93 -19.53 -7.06
C TYR A 77 -19.74 -20.59 -7.81
N LYS A 78 -19.17 -21.13 -8.88
CA LYS A 78 -19.78 -22.22 -9.64
C LYS A 78 -19.34 -23.57 -9.07
N ALA A 79 -20.28 -24.31 -8.49
CA ALA A 79 -20.03 -25.65 -8.01
C ALA A 79 -19.85 -26.64 -9.17
N ARG A 80 -19.30 -27.83 -8.90
CA ARG A 80 -19.05 -28.88 -9.92
C ARG A 80 -20.31 -29.31 -10.68
N ASN A 81 -21.48 -29.19 -10.06
CA ASN A 81 -22.78 -29.48 -10.69
C ASN A 81 -23.34 -28.32 -11.54
N GLY A 82 -22.56 -27.25 -11.72
CA GLY A 82 -22.93 -26.09 -12.53
C GLY A 82 -23.79 -25.04 -11.83
N ARG A 83 -24.22 -25.28 -10.58
CA ARG A 83 -25.02 -24.30 -9.81
C ARG A 83 -24.14 -23.19 -9.25
N SER A 84 -24.68 -21.97 -9.21
CA SER A 84 -24.10 -20.87 -8.45
C SER A 84 -24.43 -21.02 -6.97
N VAL A 85 -23.42 -20.97 -6.12
CA VAL A 85 -23.52 -21.15 -4.68
C VAL A 85 -22.89 -19.95 -3.98
N GLY A 86 -23.56 -19.42 -2.97
CA GLY A 86 -23.03 -18.40 -2.07
C GLY A 86 -22.58 -19.00 -0.75
N ILE A 87 -21.80 -18.26 0.01
CA ILE A 87 -21.43 -18.62 1.39
C ILE A 87 -21.98 -17.53 2.31
N GLN A 88 -22.59 -17.94 3.41
CA GLN A 88 -23.10 -17.07 4.47
C GLN A 88 -22.45 -17.44 5.79
N ASP A 89 -22.31 -16.47 6.69
CA ASP A 89 -21.93 -16.73 8.08
C ASP A 89 -23.15 -17.07 8.96
N ASP A 90 -22.93 -17.30 10.25
CA ASP A 90 -23.98 -17.66 11.21
C ASP A 90 -25.02 -16.55 11.42
N SER A 91 -24.72 -15.32 10.99
CA SER A 91 -25.67 -14.19 11.03
C SER A 91 -26.55 -14.11 9.78
N GLY A 92 -26.25 -14.90 8.75
CA GLY A 92 -26.88 -14.83 7.44
C GLY A 92 -26.25 -13.80 6.50
N GLU A 93 -25.13 -13.18 6.87
CA GLU A 93 -24.42 -12.23 6.01
C GLU A 93 -23.66 -12.97 4.91
N MET A 94 -23.76 -12.49 3.67
CA MET A 94 -23.05 -13.05 2.53
C MET A 94 -21.57 -12.67 2.58
N VAL A 95 -20.69 -13.64 2.39
CA VAL A 95 -19.24 -13.39 2.33
C VAL A 95 -18.77 -13.12 0.89
N TRP A 96 -17.67 -12.38 0.77
CA TRP A 96 -16.98 -12.17 -0.50
C TRP A 96 -15.95 -13.26 -0.77
N LEU A 97 -15.93 -13.74 -2.00
CA LEU A 97 -14.90 -14.60 -2.56
C LEU A 97 -13.98 -13.76 -3.42
N VAL A 98 -12.68 -13.84 -3.19
CA VAL A 98 -11.66 -13.13 -3.94
C VAL A 98 -10.67 -14.17 -4.49
N PRO A 99 -10.27 -14.10 -5.76
CA PRO A 99 -9.28 -15.05 -6.26
C PRO A 99 -7.91 -14.81 -5.60
N PHE A 100 -7.18 -15.90 -5.37
CA PHE A 100 -5.95 -15.90 -4.59
C PHE A 100 -4.92 -14.88 -5.08
N GLY A 101 -4.74 -14.75 -6.40
CA GLY A 101 -3.75 -13.85 -6.97
C GLY A 101 -3.99 -12.38 -6.60
N GLN A 102 -5.24 -11.92 -6.64
CA GLN A 102 -5.59 -10.54 -6.32
C GLN A 102 -5.40 -10.25 -4.83
N MET A 103 -5.75 -11.20 -3.96
CA MET A 103 -5.49 -11.06 -2.52
C MET A 103 -3.99 -11.03 -2.22
N ALA A 104 -3.20 -11.92 -2.85
CA ALA A 104 -1.75 -11.95 -2.67
C ALA A 104 -1.06 -10.65 -3.12
N LEU A 105 -1.55 -10.02 -4.20
CA LEU A 105 -1.04 -8.71 -4.63
C LEU A 105 -1.33 -7.61 -3.61
N LEU A 106 -2.53 -7.61 -3.01
CA LEU A 106 -2.88 -6.66 -1.95
C LEU A 106 -2.01 -6.85 -0.70
N GLU A 107 -1.79 -8.11 -0.29
CA GLU A 107 -0.90 -8.44 0.84
C GLU A 107 0.54 -7.98 0.58
N ALA A 108 1.06 -8.20 -0.63
CA ALA A 108 2.40 -7.74 -1.01
C ALA A 108 2.51 -6.20 -0.98
N ALA A 109 1.50 -5.49 -1.48
CA ALA A 109 1.46 -4.02 -1.42
C ALA A 109 1.36 -3.51 0.02
N LEU A 110 0.59 -4.20 0.88
CA LEU A 110 0.46 -3.86 2.30
C LEU A 110 1.75 -4.11 3.06
N SER A 111 2.47 -5.20 2.77
CA SER A 111 3.78 -5.49 3.36
C SER A 111 4.80 -4.40 3.02
N LYS A 112 4.79 -3.88 1.80
CA LYS A 112 5.65 -2.72 1.42
C LYS A 112 5.30 -1.46 2.22
N ALA A 113 4.03 -1.25 2.56
CA ALA A 113 3.55 -0.10 3.33
C ALA A 113 3.79 -0.21 4.84
N THR A 114 3.95 -1.43 5.37
CA THR A 114 4.08 -1.71 6.80
C THR A 114 5.50 -2.20 7.10
N PRO A 115 6.46 -1.30 7.40
CA PRO A 115 7.81 -1.72 7.75
C PRO A 115 7.80 -2.56 9.04
N THR A 116 8.20 -3.82 8.93
CA THR A 116 8.29 -4.75 10.06
C THR A 116 9.52 -4.44 10.93
N GLY A 117 9.42 -3.43 11.80
CA GLY A 117 10.44 -3.16 12.80
C GLY A 117 11.72 -2.51 12.24
N GLU A 118 12.36 -1.69 13.08
CA GLU A 118 13.34 -0.68 12.69
C GLU A 118 14.58 -1.22 11.96
N ALA A 119 15.08 -0.39 11.04
CA ALA A 119 16.51 -0.21 10.85
C ALA A 119 17.12 0.26 12.18
N SER A 120 17.36 -0.68 13.08
CA SER A 120 18.37 -0.53 14.13
C SER A 120 19.73 -0.50 13.43
N ASP A 121 20.08 0.66 12.86
CA ASP A 121 21.46 0.95 12.46
C ASP A 121 22.24 1.23 13.74
N VAL A 122 23.17 0.34 14.08
CA VAL A 122 24.45 0.72 14.68
C VAL A 122 25.19 1.60 13.68
#